data_AF-A0A316N8B0-F1
#
_entry.id   AF-A0A316N8B0-F1
#
_cell.length_a   1.000
_cell.length_b   1.000
_cell.length_c   1.000
_cell.angle_alpha   90.00
_cell.angle_beta   90.00
_cell.angle_gamma   90.00
#
_symmetry.space_group_name_H-M   'P 1'
#
loop_
_entity.id
_entity.type
_entity.pdbx_description
1 polymer ?
#
loop_
_entity_poly.entity_id
_entity_poly.type
_entity_poly.pdbx_seq_one_letter_code
_entity_poly.pdbx_strand_id
1 'polypeptide(L)'
;MKTGNRYDSLKCDILMDCAAVPATDTWTLTDNAGETVTVCCGMTSSGHYVYGYIVYWANGRTSSAQPSSDRGVFRTLRDARLHAIGFFNIYLEYFLPSTQADIKAAEATLLQSKLFN
;
A
#
# COMPACT_ATOMS: atom_id res chain seq x y z
N MET A 1 -10.55 -6.18 19.41
CA MET A 1 -10.34 -7.14 18.31
C MET A 1 -9.15 -6.63 17.52
N LYS A 2 -8.06 -7.38 17.35
CA LYS A 2 -6.94 -6.91 16.50
C LYS A 2 -7.46 -6.86 15.07
N THR A 3 -7.80 -5.67 14.58
CA THR A 3 -8.12 -5.43 13.17
C THR A 3 -6.83 -5.57 12.37
N GLY A 4 -6.47 -6.81 12.05
CA GLY A 4 -5.37 -7.11 11.13
C GLY A 4 -5.65 -6.58 9.73
N ASN A 5 -4.65 -6.63 8.87
CA ASN A 5 -4.84 -6.19 7.49
C ASN A 5 -5.76 -7.20 6.78
N ARG A 6 -6.91 -6.72 6.27
CA ARG A 6 -7.90 -7.56 5.57
C ARG A 6 -7.29 -8.37 4.41
N TYR A 7 -6.19 -7.89 3.85
CA TYR A 7 -5.51 -8.48 2.71
C TYR A 7 -4.27 -9.28 3.09
N ASP A 8 -4.06 -9.60 4.38
CA ASP A 8 -2.93 -10.43 4.84
C ASP A 8 -2.85 -11.79 4.10
N SER A 9 -3.99 -12.35 3.67
CA SER A 9 -4.05 -13.60 2.90
C SER A 9 -3.48 -13.49 1.47
N LEU A 10 -3.19 -12.28 0.98
CA LEU A 10 -2.56 -12.06 -0.33
C LEU A 10 -1.04 -12.22 -0.30
N LYS A 11 -0.43 -12.26 0.88
CA LYS A 11 1.02 -12.49 1.02
C LYS A 11 1.37 -13.88 0.51
N CYS A 12 2.50 -13.99 -0.18
CA CYS A 12 3.11 -15.29 -0.43
C CYS A 12 3.60 -15.89 0.88
N ASP A 13 3.36 -17.19 1.07
CA ASP A 13 3.95 -17.97 2.16
C ASP A 13 5.38 -18.39 1.78
N ILE A 14 6.27 -17.39 1.71
CA ILE A 14 7.70 -17.60 1.44
C ILE A 14 8.52 -16.81 2.45
N LEU A 15 9.58 -17.44 2.96
CA LEU A 15 10.58 -16.78 3.77
C LEU A 15 11.52 -16.02 2.83
N MET A 16 11.20 -14.74 2.62
CA MET A 16 12.03 -13.83 1.84
C MET A 16 12.44 -12.67 2.72
N ASP A 17 13.73 -12.59 3.02
CA ASP A 17 14.34 -11.42 3.65
C ASP A 17 14.94 -10.55 2.55
N CYS A 18 14.16 -9.58 2.10
CA CYS A 18 14.54 -8.64 1.05
C CYS A 18 14.62 -7.24 1.66
N ALA A 19 15.84 -6.73 1.72
CA ALA A 19 16.11 -5.34 2.06
C ALA A 19 15.37 -4.37 1.11
N ALA A 20 15.42 -3.09 1.43
CA ALA A 20 14.80 -2.05 0.60
C ALA A 20 15.21 -2.18 -0.88
N VAL A 21 14.23 -2.28 -1.77
CA VAL A 21 14.43 -2.29 -3.22
C VAL A 21 13.96 -0.97 -3.83
N PRO A 22 14.54 -0.53 -4.96
CA PRO A 22 14.05 0.64 -5.68
C PRO A 22 12.58 0.48 -6.07
N ALA A 23 11.81 1.56 -5.93
CA ALA A 23 10.46 1.60 -6.46
C ALA A 23 10.50 1.57 -7.99
N THR A 24 9.80 0.63 -8.59
CA THR A 24 9.59 0.52 -10.04
C THR A 24 8.22 1.02 -10.47
N ASP A 25 7.30 1.18 -9.51
CA ASP A 25 5.95 1.67 -9.70
C ASP A 25 5.53 2.55 -8.53
N THR A 26 4.82 3.64 -8.81
CA THR A 26 4.27 4.54 -7.80
C THR A 26 2.81 4.82 -8.08
N TRP A 27 2.03 4.95 -7.01
CA TRP A 27 0.61 5.21 -7.08
C TRP A 27 0.18 6.17 -5.98
N THR A 28 -0.15 7.40 -6.37
CA THR A 28 -0.68 8.42 -5.46
C THR A 28 -2.17 8.19 -5.26
N LEU A 29 -2.55 7.87 -4.03
CA LEU A 29 -3.95 7.67 -3.62
C LEU A 29 -4.65 9.02 -3.44
N THR A 30 -3.94 9.95 -2.81
CA THR A 30 -4.42 11.29 -2.51
C THR A 30 -3.30 12.27 -2.74
N ASP A 31 -3.63 13.38 -3.39
CA ASP A 31 -2.75 14.54 -3.56
C ASP A 31 -3.54 15.81 -3.29
N ASN A 32 -3.66 16.17 -2.02
CA ASN A 32 -4.35 17.37 -1.60
C ASN A 32 -3.40 18.28 -0.82
N ALA A 33 -3.71 19.57 -0.73
CA ALA A 33 -2.82 20.55 -0.11
C ALA A 33 -2.52 20.29 1.38
N GLY A 34 -3.38 19.54 2.07
CA GLY A 34 -3.18 19.16 3.46
C GLY A 34 -2.49 17.80 3.62
N GLU A 35 -2.68 16.87 2.70
CA GLU A 35 -2.25 15.49 2.87
C GLU A 35 -2.01 14.81 1.52
N THR A 36 -0.90 14.11 1.41
CA THR A 36 -0.54 13.32 0.23
C THR A 36 -0.20 11.91 0.68
N VAL A 37 -0.76 10.91 0.00
CA VAL A 37 -0.52 9.49 0.28
C VAL A 37 -0.09 8.81 -1.02
N THR A 38 1.12 8.28 -1.02
CA THR A 38 1.70 7.57 -2.17
C THR A 38 2.13 6.17 -1.76
N VAL A 39 1.70 5.17 -2.52
CA VAL A 39 2.21 3.79 -2.46
C VAL A 39 3.36 3.67 -3.44
N CYS A 40 4.46 3.07 -2.99
CA CYS A 40 5.61 2.75 -3.83
C CYS A 40 5.73 1.24 -3.90
N CYS A 41 5.78 0.66 -5.09
CA CYS A 41 5.99 -0.78 -5.28
C CYS A 41 7.33 -1.02 -5.96
N GLY A 42 8.01 -2.09 -5.54
CA GLY A 42 9.26 -2.56 -6.14
C GLY A 42 9.16 -4.04 -6.48
N MET A 43 9.97 -4.47 -7.45
CA MET A 43 10.10 -5.88 -7.81
C MET A 43 11.41 -6.44 -7.25
N THR A 44 11.32 -7.57 -6.56
CA THR A 44 12.48 -8.29 -6.05
C THR A 44 13.21 -9.00 -7.19
N SER A 45 14.46 -9.41 -6.95
CA SER A 45 15.24 -10.21 -7.91
C SER A 45 14.61 -11.57 -8.25
N SER A 46 13.70 -12.05 -7.40
CA SER A 46 12.93 -13.29 -7.58
C SER A 46 11.59 -13.09 -8.27
N GLY A 47 11.31 -11.88 -8.78
CA GLY A 47 10.08 -11.58 -9.54
C GLY A 47 8.82 -11.39 -8.67
N HIS A 48 8.97 -11.17 -7.37
CA HIS A 48 7.86 -10.86 -6.47
C HIS A 48 7.74 -9.35 -6.28
N TYR A 49 6.56 -8.89 -5.89
CA TYR A 49 6.31 -7.50 -5.56
C TYR A 49 6.40 -7.27 -4.05
N VAL A 50 6.96 -6.12 -3.68
CA VAL A 50 6.95 -5.57 -2.32
C VAL A 50 6.46 -4.13 -2.39
N TYR A 51 5.98 -3.59 -1.27
CA TYR A 51 5.53 -2.20 -1.24
C TYR A 51 6.08 -1.43 -0.03
N GLY A 52 6.20 -0.14 -0.25
CA GLY A 52 6.45 0.90 0.73
C GLY A 52 5.43 2.03 0.54
N TYR A 53 5.65 3.15 1.20
CA TYR A 53 4.77 4.30 1.10
C TYR A 53 5.47 5.60 1.50
N ILE A 54 4.84 6.70 1.14
CA ILE A 54 5.15 8.04 1.65
C ILE A 54 3.81 8.71 1.98
N VAL A 55 3.72 9.23 3.20
CA VAL A 55 2.58 10.03 3.67
C VAL A 55 3.12 11.37 4.15
N TYR A 56 2.64 12.44 3.54
CA TYR A 56 2.80 13.80 4.01
C TYR A 56 1.51 14.18 4.74
N TRP A 57 1.58 14.37 6.06
CA TRP A 57 0.42 14.58 6.92
C TRP A 57 0.05 16.07 7.04
N ALA A 58 -1.22 16.35 7.32
CA ALA A 58 -1.73 17.71 7.53
C ALA A 58 -1.08 18.48 8.69
N ASN A 59 -0.50 17.76 9.65
CA ASN A 59 0.26 18.36 10.75
C ASN A 59 1.74 18.64 10.40
N GLY A 60 2.12 18.51 9.12
CA GLY A 60 3.49 18.74 8.64
C GLY A 60 4.46 17.57 8.87
N ARG A 61 4.02 16.47 9.48
CA ARG A 61 4.86 15.28 9.65
C ARG A 61 4.97 14.50 8.35
N THR A 62 5.99 13.64 8.27
CA THR A 62 6.14 12.67 7.19
C THR A 62 6.27 11.27 7.77
N SER A 63 5.64 10.29 7.13
CA SER A 63 5.85 8.88 7.41
C SER A 63 6.16 8.16 6.11
N SER A 64 7.27 7.44 6.08
CA SER A 64 7.67 6.74 4.87
C SER A 64 8.34 5.42 5.19
N ALA A 65 8.29 4.53 4.20
CA ALA A 65 9.05 3.32 4.18
C ALA A 65 9.35 2.93 2.73
N GLN A 66 10.56 2.44 2.50
CA GLN A 66 10.91 1.90 1.19
C GLN A 66 10.23 0.54 0.95
N PRO A 67 10.04 0.14 -0.31
CA PRO A 67 9.56 -1.20 -0.62
C PRO A 67 10.52 -2.28 -0.09
N SER A 68 10.04 -3.14 0.80
CA SER A 68 10.81 -4.23 1.41
C SER A 68 9.88 -5.40 1.75
N SER A 69 10.45 -6.57 2.10
CA SER A 69 9.66 -7.73 2.53
C SER A 69 9.02 -7.58 3.91
N ASP A 70 9.33 -6.54 4.68
CA ASP A 70 8.81 -6.32 6.05
C ASP A 70 7.28 -6.30 6.13
N ARG A 71 6.63 -5.90 5.03
CA ARG A 71 5.16 -5.82 4.91
C ARG A 71 4.53 -6.99 4.17
N GLY A 72 5.35 -7.96 3.78
CA GLY A 72 4.98 -9.09 2.95
C GLY A 72 5.51 -8.96 1.52
N VAL A 73 5.41 -10.09 0.83
CA VAL A 73 5.79 -10.29 -0.57
C VAL A 73 4.58 -10.78 -1.33
N PHE A 74 4.41 -10.34 -2.57
CA PHE A 74 3.18 -10.51 -3.32
C PHE A 74 3.45 -11.05 -4.73
N ARG A 75 2.53 -11.87 -5.25
CA ARG A 75 2.63 -12.41 -6.61
C ARG A 75 2.41 -11.35 -7.68
N THR A 76 1.55 -10.37 -7.40
CA THR A 76 1.16 -9.35 -8.36
C THR A 76 1.27 -7.95 -7.76
N LEU A 77 1.48 -6.96 -8.64
CA LEU A 77 1.46 -5.54 -8.25
C LEU A 77 0.12 -5.16 -7.59
N ARG A 78 -0.99 -5.70 -8.11
CA ARG A 78 -2.33 -5.47 -7.57
C ARG A 78 -2.46 -5.96 -6.13
N ASP A 79 -1.95 -7.14 -5.83
CA ASP A 79 -2.01 -7.70 -4.47
C ASP A 79 -1.18 -6.88 -3.49
N ALA A 80 0.01 -6.42 -3.91
CA ALA A 80 0.82 -5.50 -3.12
C ALA A 80 0.07 -4.19 -2.83
N ARG A 81 -0.58 -3.61 -3.85
CA ARG A 81 -1.39 -2.38 -3.70
C ARG A 81 -2.62 -2.58 -2.81
N LEU A 82 -3.34 -3.70 -2.94
CA LEU A 82 -4.47 -4.03 -2.05
C LEU A 82 -4.01 -4.17 -0.60
N HIS A 83 -2.87 -4.84 -0.39
CA HIS A 83 -2.30 -4.95 0.94
C HIS A 83 -1.87 -3.58 1.50
N ALA A 84 -1.31 -2.70 0.68
CA ALA A 84 -1.02 -1.31 1.08
C ALA A 84 -2.29 -0.55 1.49
N ILE A 85 -3.37 -0.67 0.73
CA ILE A 85 -4.69 -0.10 1.08
C ILE A 85 -5.19 -0.64 2.42
N GLY A 86 -5.11 -1.96 2.62
CA GLY A 86 -5.49 -2.58 3.89
C GLY A 86 -4.67 -2.07 5.08
N PHE A 87 -3.39 -1.74 4.86
CA PHE A 87 -2.55 -1.12 5.88
C PHE A 87 -3.04 0.29 6.23
N PHE A 88 -3.34 1.13 5.23
CA PHE A 88 -3.90 2.46 5.51
C PHE A 88 -5.28 2.41 6.15
N ASN A 89 -6.11 1.43 5.79
CA ASN A 89 -7.42 1.22 6.39
C ASN A 89 -7.36 0.93 7.90
N ILE A 90 -6.26 0.35 8.42
CA ILE A 90 -6.06 0.17 9.87
C ILE A 90 -5.92 1.53 10.58
N TYR A 91 -5.35 2.52 9.89
CA TYR A 91 -5.07 3.86 10.41
C TYR A 91 -6.03 4.92 9.82
N LEU A 92 -7.15 4.50 9.26
CA LEU A 92 -8.00 5.36 8.44
C LEU A 92 -8.48 6.62 9.20
N GLU A 93 -8.76 6.48 10.49
CA GLU A 93 -9.23 7.56 11.36
C GLU A 93 -8.20 8.68 11.58
N TYR A 94 -6.92 8.43 11.29
CA TYR A 94 -5.86 9.44 11.40
C TYR A 94 -5.74 10.35 10.16
N PHE A 95 -6.34 9.95 9.03
CA PHE A 95 -6.30 10.70 7.78
C PHE A 95 -7.44 11.72 7.69
N LEU A 96 -7.27 12.75 6.86
CA LEU A 96 -8.34 13.71 6.56
C LEU A 96 -9.54 13.02 5.89
N PRO A 97 -10.78 13.51 6.08
CA PRO A 97 -11.96 12.90 5.47
C PRO A 97 -11.88 12.74 3.94
N SER A 98 -11.21 13.66 3.24
CA SER A 98 -10.94 13.55 1.80
C SER A 98 -10.05 12.36 1.48
N THR A 99 -8.91 12.23 2.17
CA THR A 99 -7.98 11.11 2.03
C THR A 99 -8.63 9.78 2.37
N GLN A 100 -9.51 9.74 3.39
CA GLN A 100 -10.28 8.55 3.71
C GLN A 100 -11.19 8.11 2.56
N ALA A 101 -11.84 9.07 1.88
CA ALA A 101 -12.69 8.78 0.72
C ALA A 101 -11.87 8.26 -0.47
N ASP A 102 -10.71 8.87 -0.73
CA ASP A 102 -9.79 8.47 -1.79
C ASP A 102 -9.23 7.05 -1.57
N ILE A 103 -8.82 6.71 -0.34
CA ILE A 103 -8.35 5.37 0.01
C ILE A 103 -9.44 4.33 -0.25
N LYS A 104 -10.70 4.62 0.12
CA LYS A 104 -11.84 3.72 -0.15
C LYS A 104 -12.14 3.60 -1.64
N ALA A 105 -12.07 4.68 -2.40
CA ALA A 105 -12.28 4.68 -3.84
C ALA A 105 -11.19 3.88 -4.58
N ALA A 106 -9.95 4.03 -4.13
CA ALA A 106 -8.80 3.28 -4.59
C ALA A 106 -8.96 1.76 -4.32
N GLU A 107 -9.44 1.39 -3.13
CA GLU A 107 -9.80 0.01 -2.79
C GLU A 107 -10.84 -0.55 -3.77
N ALA A 108 -11.95 0.17 -3.97
CA ALA A 108 -13.03 -0.25 -4.85
C ALA A 108 -12.55 -0.46 -6.30
N THR A 109 -11.69 0.44 -6.80
CA THR A 109 -11.10 0.34 -8.14
C THR A 109 -10.26 -0.92 -8.30
N LEU A 110 -9.39 -1.22 -7.32
CA LEU A 110 -8.59 -2.45 -7.34
C LEU A 110 -9.47 -3.70 -7.25
N LEU A 111 -10.53 -3.70 -6.46
CA LEU A 111 -11.45 -4.83 -6.36
C LEU A 111 -12.22 -5.06 -7.67
N GLN A 112 -12.68 -4.00 -8.34
CA GLN A 112 -13.40 -4.08 -9.61
C GLN A 112 -12.55 -4.58 -10.78
N SER A 113 -11.24 -4.28 -10.81
CA SER A 113 -10.33 -4.78 -11.86
C SER A 113 -10.28 -6.32 -12.00
N LYS A 114 -10.82 -7.07 -11.03
CA LYS A 114 -10.97 -8.53 -11.09
C LYS A 114 -12.24 -9.00 -11.83
N LEU A 115 -13.24 -8.13 -12.04
CA LEU A 115 -14.52 -8.47 -12.64
C LEU A 115 -14.51 -8.46 -14.18
N PHE A 116 -13.51 -7.83 -14.80
CA PHE A 116 -13.44 -7.62 -16.25
C PHE A 116 -12.22 -8.29 -16.91
N ASN A 117 -11.60 -9.28 -16.25
CA ASN A 117 -10.53 -10.10 -16.81
C ASN A 117 -10.92 -11.58 -16.79
#